data_AF-A0A7J4HZW9-F1
#
_entry.id   AF-A0A7J4HZW9-F1
#
_cell.length_a   1.000
_cell.length_b   1.000
_cell.length_c   1.000
_cell.angle_alpha   90.00
_cell.angle_beta   90.00
_cell.angle_gamma   90.00
#
_symmetry.space_group_name_H-M   'P 1'
#
loop_
_entity.id
_entity.type
_entity.pdbx_description
1 polymer ?
#
loop_
_entity_poly.entity_id
_entity_poly.type
_entity_poly.pdbx_seq_one_letter_code
_entity_poly.pdbx_strand_id
1 'polypeptide(L)' 'MGRNFAYKPVIVEGNYKMGDIHKVRIIQATTFDLRGRVINELG' A
#
# COMPACT_ATOMS: atom_id res chain seq x y z
N MET A 1 3.12 -6.92 -0.48
CA MET A 1 3.32 -5.98 -1.61
C MET A 1 2.09 -6.01 -2.50
N GLY A 2 1.69 -4.87 -3.05
CA GLY A 2 0.55 -4.75 -3.96
C GLY A 2 0.79 -3.71 -5.05
N ARG A 3 -0.25 -3.44 -5.85
CA ARG A 3 -0.24 -2.36 -6.86
C ARG A 3 -1.33 -1.35 -6.55
N ASN A 4 -1.06 -0.08 -6.80
CA ASN A 4 -2.11 0.94 -6.77
C ASN A 4 -2.87 0.99 -8.11
N PHE A 5 -3.85 1.91 -8.20
CA PHE A 5 -4.64 2.13 -9.41
C PHE A 5 -3.81 2.47 -10.65
N ALA A 6 -2.65 3.12 -10.48
CA ALA A 6 -1.71 3.44 -11.55
C ALA A 6 -0.71 2.29 -11.85
N TYR A 7 -0.99 1.07 -11.38
CA TYR A 7 -0.14 -0.11 -11.53
C TYR A 7 1.26 -0.01 -10.90
N LYS A 8 1.52 1.03 -10.09
CA LYS A 8 2.79 1.25 -9.41
C LYS A 8 2.93 0.29 -8.22
N PRO A 9 4.13 -0.30 -8.01
CA PRO A 9 4.37 -1.17 -6.86
C PRO A 9 4.28 -0.38 -5.55
N VAL A 10 3.54 -0.94 -4.59
CA VAL A 10 3.40 -0.39 -3.24
C VAL A 10 3.80 -1.46 -2.21
N ILE A 11 4.77 -1.10 -1.38
CA ILE A 11 5.21 -1.87 -0.22
C ILE A 11 4.44 -1.40 1.00
N VAL A 12 3.83 -2.35 1.70
CA VAL A 12 3.06 -2.12 2.92
C VAL A 12 3.48 -3.18 3.92
N GLU A 13 3.78 -2.76 5.13
CA GLU A 13 4.14 -3.66 6.23
C GLU A 13 2.87 -4.16 6.94
N GLY A 14 2.83 -5.46 7.22
CA GLY A 14 1.71 -6.14 7.87
C GLY A 14 1.39 -7.49 7.23
N ASN A 15 0.45 -8.22 7.85
CA ASN A 15 0.01 -9.52 7.38
C ASN A 15 -1.27 -9.35 6.56
N TYR A 16 -1.14 -9.27 5.24
CA TYR A 16 -2.26 -9.08 4.30
C TYR A 16 -2.33 -10.26 3.34
N LYS A 17 -3.54 -10.64 2.92
CA LYS A 17 -3.72 -11.73 1.96
C LYS A 17 -3.66 -11.20 0.54
N MET A 18 -3.25 -12.06 -0.37
CA MET A 18 -3.24 -11.75 -1.79
C MET A 18 -4.67 -11.62 -2.29
N GLY A 19 -4.98 -10.51 -2.96
CA GLY A 19 -6.32 -10.18 -3.44
C GLY A 19 -7.08 -9.19 -2.54
N ASP A 20 -6.60 -8.93 -1.33
CA ASP A 20 -7.23 -7.93 -0.45
C ASP A 20 -7.03 -6.51 -1.01
N ILE A 21 -8.10 -5.72 -0.98
CA ILE A 21 -8.08 -4.31 -1.35
C ILE A 21 -8.06 -3.47 -0.07
N HIS A 22 -7.00 -2.70 0.12
CA HIS A 22 -6.84 -1.81 1.26
C HIS A 22 -6.62 -0.37 0.82
N LYS A 23 -7.16 0.56 1.59
CA LYS A 23 -6.86 1.99 1.45
C LYS A 23 -5.51 2.25 2.12
N VAL A 24 -4.54 2.70 1.32
CA VAL A 24 -3.15 2.89 1.77
C VAL A 24 -2.77 4.36 1.62
N ARG A 25 -2.20 4.94 2.67
CA ARG A 25 -1.55 6.25 2.60
C ARG A 25 -0.08 6.07 2.30
N ILE A 26 0.39 6.63 1.18
CA ILE A 26 1.81 6.63 0.82
C ILE A 26 2.54 7.60 1.75
N ILE A 27 3.60 7.11 2.38
CA ILE A 27 4.45 7.89 3.31
C ILE A 27 5.85 8.13 2.76
N GLN A 28 6.27 7.34 1.77
CA GLN A 28 7.57 7.47 1.12
C GLN A 28 7.45 7.09 -0.36
N ALA A 29 8.10 7.88 -1.21
CA ALA A 29 8.28 7.57 -2.62
C ALA A 29 9.77 7.51 -2.93
N THR A 30 10.23 6.40 -3.51
CA THR A 30 11.59 6.23 -4.01
C THR A 30 11.55 6.18 -5.54
N THR A 31 12.72 6.10 -6.16
CA THR A 31 12.85 5.91 -7.61
C THR A 31 12.17 4.63 -8.10
N PHE A 32 12.08 3.60 -7.27
CA PHE A 32 11.64 2.25 -7.68
C PHE A 32 10.32 1.80 -7.06
N ASP A 33 9.97 2.31 -5.88
CA ASP A 33 8.85 1.82 -5.10
C ASP A 33 8.14 2.93 -4.31
N LEU A 34 6.87 2.69 -4.02
CA LEU A 34 6.12 3.48 -3.06
C LEU A 34 5.99 2.67 -1.77
N ARG A 35 6.12 3.33 -0.62
CA ARG A 35 5.90 2.71 0.69
C ARG A 35 4.76 3.42 1.39
N GLY A 36 3.86 2.63 1.97
CA GLY A 36 2.65 3.14 2.59
C GLY A 36 2.24 2.38 3.82
N ARG A 37 1.31 2.97 4.57
CA ARG A 37 0.61 2.33 5.68
C ARG A 37 -0.86 2.22 5.36
N VAL A 38 -1.48 1.10 5.72
CA VAL A 38 -2.94 0.96 5.62
C VAL A 38 -3.58 1.97 6.56
N ILE A 39 -4.54 2.73 6.04
CA ILE A 39 -5.41 3.54 6.87
C ILE A 39 -6.65 2.70 7.15
N ASN A 40 -6.70 2.08 8.33
CA ASN A 40 -7.98 1.59 8.85
C ASN A 40 -8.82 2.82 9.19
N GLU A 41 -9.98 2.95 8.57
CA GLU A 41 -11.05 3.84 9.04
C GLU A 41 -11.61 3.20 10.33
N LEU A 42 -10.82 3.19 11.41
CA LEU A 42 -11.33 3.05 12.76
C LEU A 42 -11.91 4.43 13.12
N GLY A 43 -13.17 4.62 12.73
CA GLY A 43 -14.07 5.54 13.43
C GLY A 43 -14.45 4.98 14.79
#